data_AF-A0A4V1S6K1-F1
#
_entry.id   AF-A0A4V1S6K1-F1
#
_cell.length_a   1.000
_cell.length_b   1.000
_cell.length_c   1.000
_cell.angle_alpha   90.00
_cell.angle_beta   90.00
_cell.angle_gamma   90.00
#
_symmetry.space_group_name_H-M   'P 1'
#
loop_
_entity.id
_entity.type
_entity.pdbx_description
1 polymer ?
#
loop_
_entity_poly.entity_id
_entity_poly.type
_entity_poly.pdbx_seq_one_letter_code
_entity_poly.pdbx_strand_id
1 'polypeptide(L)'
;MKAVLPVFIGALLLGGAVRWASRSGVGDEVSVSPGRGDASASTTRERTAPTPSELMESTRVWVKDSTAMQPNPYHEELAAWTDAEIRAALEESLGNRDFLLDTRDARNLVYGLLAEWVHRDWAAASTWFLTIPEGLRSDEMVLSFGYAWPAAHAAEGLVFVKANPQVFESSSAWSIGLKNIESRAVEGAASVISLIGELREAKVGLGFKETVKFPENFDFATLMRSPEVVELRRNYQGEFLAGAWYAQDREACFGWVKESGALRDLSDIVALGAENPEDGLRWLGSKYEALDAADRKTLMLGTPPGNADIMGKMIAGIGDPRVVEELRASCAEWLFMGEVVGTLEVLGGIRDSATRLQVLEEFEGEKARRFSAMSPGDVEIFRKRLKEWNATPEQAEALVEKYQQRK
;
A
#
# COMPACT_ATOMS: atom_id res chain seq x y z
N MET A 1 19.48 27.71 -16.31
CA MET A 1 18.75 26.42 -16.28
C MET A 1 18.67 25.79 -17.70
N LYS A 2 19.79 25.65 -18.44
CA LYS A 2 19.79 25.16 -19.86
C LYS A 2 21.05 24.36 -20.30
N ALA A 3 21.92 23.92 -19.39
CA ALA A 3 23.20 23.29 -19.79
C ALA A 3 23.49 21.90 -19.19
N VAL A 4 22.55 21.30 -18.47
CA VAL A 4 22.78 20.07 -17.67
C VAL A 4 22.37 18.80 -18.41
N LEU A 5 21.42 18.90 -19.34
CA LEU A 5 20.85 17.78 -20.10
C LEU A 5 21.75 17.17 -21.21
N PRO A 6 22.66 17.87 -21.89
CA PRO A 6 23.39 17.29 -23.04
C PRO A 6 24.49 16.28 -22.67
N VAL A 7 24.89 16.18 -21.41
CA VAL A 7 25.98 15.29 -20.96
C VAL A 7 25.47 13.85 -20.75
N PHE A 8 24.31 13.70 -20.12
CA PHE A 8 23.65 12.40 -19.92
C PHE A 8 23.11 11.82 -21.23
N ILE A 9 22.65 12.69 -22.13
CA ILE A 9 22.36 12.35 -23.53
C ILE A 9 23.63 11.89 -24.25
N GLY A 10 24.79 12.45 -23.90
CA GLY A 10 26.08 12.02 -24.41
C GLY A 10 26.35 10.55 -24.09
N ALA A 11 26.16 10.11 -22.85
CA ALA A 11 26.34 8.71 -22.46
C ALA A 11 25.29 7.76 -23.08
N LEU A 12 24.02 8.18 -23.12
CA LEU A 12 22.91 7.48 -23.79
C LEU A 12 23.13 7.32 -25.31
N LEU A 13 23.65 8.36 -25.99
CA LEU A 13 23.94 8.34 -27.43
C LEU A 13 25.30 7.69 -27.75
N LEU A 14 26.28 7.72 -26.84
CA LEU A 14 27.57 7.04 -27.01
C LEU A 14 27.44 5.53 -26.86
N GLY A 15 26.59 5.02 -25.96
CA GLY A 15 26.23 3.58 -25.91
C GLY A 15 25.57 3.11 -27.22
N GLY A 16 24.66 3.91 -27.77
CA GLY A 16 24.05 3.67 -29.08
C GLY A 16 25.04 3.73 -30.26
N ALA A 17 26.06 4.59 -30.21
CA ALA A 17 27.04 4.76 -31.27
C ALA A 17 28.09 3.63 -31.33
N VAL A 18 28.44 3.00 -30.20
CA VAL A 18 29.38 1.85 -30.16
C VAL A 18 28.77 0.60 -30.82
N ARG A 19 27.44 0.46 -30.77
CA ARG A 19 26.70 -0.61 -31.47
C ARG A 19 26.62 -0.42 -32.99
N TRP A 20 26.75 0.81 -33.49
CA TRP A 20 26.71 1.12 -34.92
C TRP A 20 28.07 0.93 -35.61
N ALA A 21 29.18 1.04 -34.87
CA ALA A 21 30.53 0.83 -35.39
C ALA A 21 30.96 -0.66 -35.47
N SER A 22 30.24 -1.57 -34.80
CA SER A 22 30.64 -2.99 -34.67
C SER A 22 29.89 -3.97 -35.59
N ARG A 23 29.06 -3.47 -36.53
CA ARG A 23 28.22 -4.34 -37.40
C ARG A 23 28.61 -4.31 -38.89
N SER A 24 29.86 -3.97 -39.18
CA SER A 24 30.43 -3.97 -40.53
C SER A 24 31.47 -5.08 -40.67
N GLY A 25 31.00 -6.32 -40.85
CA GLY A 25 31.86 -7.49 -41.03
C GLY A 25 31.16 -8.61 -41.78
N VAL A 26 31.27 -8.57 -43.11
CA VAL A 26 31.06 -9.65 -44.08
C VAL A 26 32.05 -10.79 -43.78
N GLY A 27 31.78 -12.10 -43.85
CA GLY A 27 30.64 -12.94 -44.17
C GLY A 27 31.11 -14.42 -44.05
N ASP A 28 30.19 -15.38 -44.01
CA ASP A 28 30.31 -16.60 -44.85
C ASP A 28 29.03 -17.46 -44.77
N GLU A 29 28.72 -18.06 -45.92
CA GLU A 29 27.56 -18.88 -46.21
C GLU A 29 27.60 -20.23 -45.48
N VAL A 30 26.48 -20.65 -44.88
CA VAL A 30 26.08 -22.06 -44.89
C VAL A 30 24.57 -22.16 -45.11
N SER A 31 24.23 -22.80 -46.23
CA SER A 31 22.91 -23.19 -46.68
C SER A 31 22.54 -24.56 -46.09
N VAL A 32 21.38 -24.68 -45.40
CA VAL A 32 20.50 -25.87 -45.40
C VAL A 32 19.04 -25.45 -45.07
N SER A 33 18.08 -26.00 -45.81
CA SER A 33 16.63 -25.74 -45.84
C SER A 33 15.83 -26.74 -44.94
N PRO A 34 14.47 -26.83 -44.97
CA PRO A 34 13.49 -25.97 -44.31
C PRO A 34 12.62 -26.72 -43.26
N GLY A 35 12.20 -26.01 -42.20
CA GLY A 35 11.12 -26.41 -41.29
C GLY A 35 9.99 -25.39 -41.32
N ARG A 36 8.84 -25.77 -41.90
CA ARG A 36 7.69 -24.90 -42.15
C ARG A 36 6.85 -24.76 -40.87
N GLY A 37 7.10 -23.69 -40.12
CA GLY A 37 6.17 -23.17 -39.11
C GLY A 37 5.84 -21.73 -39.48
N ASP A 38 4.56 -21.42 -39.69
CA ASP A 38 4.08 -20.07 -39.98
C ASP A 38 4.26 -19.19 -38.74
N ALA A 39 5.48 -18.68 -38.54
CA ALA A 39 5.76 -17.59 -37.63
C ALA A 39 5.25 -16.31 -38.27
N SER A 40 4.20 -15.74 -37.67
CA SER A 40 3.72 -14.40 -37.99
C SER A 40 4.87 -13.43 -37.81
N ALA A 41 5.38 -12.87 -38.91
CA ALA A 41 6.48 -11.92 -38.90
C ALA A 41 6.01 -10.64 -38.21
N SER A 42 6.35 -10.48 -36.94
CA SER A 42 6.25 -9.19 -36.24
C SER A 42 7.07 -8.18 -37.04
N THR A 43 6.39 -7.25 -37.71
CA THR A 43 7.04 -6.11 -38.36
C THR A 43 7.77 -5.33 -37.28
N THR A 44 9.10 -5.39 -37.27
CA THR A 44 9.98 -4.57 -36.44
C THR A 44 9.73 -3.11 -36.81
N ARG A 45 8.81 -2.46 -36.10
CA ARG A 45 8.52 -1.04 -36.31
C ARG A 45 9.72 -0.28 -35.76
N GLU A 46 10.43 0.42 -36.64
CA GLU A 46 11.58 1.25 -36.30
C GLU A 46 11.09 2.42 -35.44
N ARG A 47 11.04 2.23 -34.12
CA ARG A 47 10.64 3.26 -33.17
C ARG A 47 11.84 4.18 -32.97
N THR A 48 11.67 5.46 -33.31
CA THR A 48 12.67 6.49 -33.01
C THR A 48 12.95 6.50 -31.52
N ALA A 49 14.22 6.55 -31.13
CA ALA A 49 14.60 6.62 -29.72
C ALA A 49 13.91 7.82 -29.07
N PRO A 50 13.30 7.66 -27.88
CA PRO A 50 12.59 8.73 -27.22
C PRO A 50 13.55 9.89 -26.90
N THR A 51 13.06 11.11 -27.08
CA THR A 51 13.78 12.31 -26.69
C THR A 51 13.87 12.41 -25.16
N PRO A 52 14.82 13.18 -24.61
CA PRO A 52 14.94 13.40 -23.17
C PRO A 52 13.67 13.98 -22.54
N SER A 53 12.97 14.85 -23.26
CA SER A 53 11.70 15.42 -22.80
C SER A 53 10.58 14.39 -22.80
N GLU A 54 10.56 13.48 -23.77
CA GLU A 54 9.63 12.35 -23.78
C GLU A 54 9.92 11.38 -22.63
N LEU A 55 11.19 11.05 -22.36
CA LEU A 55 11.59 10.24 -21.20
C LEU A 55 11.20 10.91 -19.87
N MET A 56 11.42 12.21 -19.72
CA MET A 56 11.03 12.90 -18.48
C MET A 56 9.50 12.95 -18.31
N GLU A 57 8.76 13.15 -19.40
CA GLU A 57 7.29 13.16 -19.36
C GLU A 57 6.72 11.76 -19.10
N SER A 58 7.26 10.70 -19.71
CA SER A 58 6.86 9.32 -19.41
C SER A 58 7.19 8.92 -17.98
N THR A 59 8.33 9.39 -17.44
CA THR A 59 8.65 9.17 -16.01
C THR A 59 7.66 9.92 -15.13
N ARG A 60 7.29 11.15 -15.48
CA ARG A 60 6.30 11.93 -14.72
C ARG A 60 4.93 11.28 -14.70
N VAL A 61 4.46 10.81 -15.87
CA VAL A 61 3.20 10.08 -16.00
C VAL A 61 3.25 8.79 -15.20
N TRP A 62 4.33 8.01 -15.34
CA TRP A 62 4.54 6.81 -14.55
C TRP A 62 4.51 7.10 -13.05
N VAL A 63 5.18 8.14 -12.57
CA VAL A 63 5.22 8.50 -11.14
C VAL A 63 3.86 8.93 -10.60
N LYS A 64 3.05 9.60 -11.43
CA LYS A 64 1.70 10.00 -11.08
C LYS A 64 0.78 8.78 -10.93
N ASP A 65 1.03 7.74 -11.71
CA ASP A 65 0.24 6.52 -11.77
C ASP A 65 0.89 5.34 -10.98
N SER A 66 2.12 5.49 -10.49
CA SER A 66 2.91 4.46 -9.81
C SER A 66 2.51 4.37 -8.34
N THR A 67 1.30 3.87 -8.10
CA THR A 67 1.02 3.17 -6.85
C THR A 67 1.71 1.80 -6.92
N ALA A 68 3.03 1.80 -6.69
CA ALA A 68 3.93 0.68 -6.39
C ALA A 68 3.96 -0.58 -7.29
N MET A 69 3.10 -0.76 -8.29
CA MET A 69 2.97 -2.03 -9.03
C MET A 69 3.05 -1.93 -10.55
N GLN A 70 3.22 -0.73 -11.11
CA GLN A 70 3.37 -0.59 -12.56
C GLN A 70 4.78 -1.02 -12.98
N PRO A 71 4.93 -1.93 -13.96
CA PRO A 71 6.24 -2.31 -14.48
C PRO A 71 7.00 -1.05 -14.92
N ASN A 72 8.33 -1.06 -14.78
CA ASN A 72 9.17 0.04 -15.24
C ASN A 72 8.80 0.37 -16.70
N PRO A 73 8.34 1.60 -17.00
CA PRO A 73 7.88 1.96 -18.33
C PRO A 73 8.99 1.89 -19.38
N TYR A 74 10.25 1.81 -18.94
CA TYR A 74 11.43 1.66 -19.78
C TYR A 74 11.96 0.23 -19.83
N HIS A 75 11.25 -0.76 -19.28
CA HIS A 75 11.76 -2.12 -19.20
C HIS A 75 12.16 -2.66 -20.59
N GLU A 76 11.34 -2.41 -21.62
CA GLU A 76 11.65 -2.83 -23.00
C GLU A 76 12.87 -2.11 -23.58
N GLU A 77 12.97 -0.78 -23.39
CA GLU A 77 14.11 0.01 -23.86
C GLU A 77 15.40 -0.37 -23.14
N LEU A 78 15.33 -0.53 -21.81
CA LEU A 78 16.47 -0.92 -20.99
C LEU A 78 16.89 -2.35 -21.29
N ALA A 79 15.98 -3.27 -21.64
CA ALA A 79 16.30 -4.65 -22.04
C ALA A 79 17.34 -4.72 -23.17
N ALA A 80 17.45 -3.69 -24.01
CA ALA A 80 18.47 -3.60 -25.06
C ALA A 80 19.86 -3.12 -24.59
N TRP A 81 19.96 -2.60 -23.37
CA TRP A 81 21.20 -2.10 -22.77
C TRP A 81 21.97 -3.23 -22.11
N THR A 82 23.28 -3.08 -22.07
CA THR A 82 24.20 -3.92 -21.29
C THR A 82 24.25 -3.46 -19.83
N ASP A 83 24.67 -4.36 -18.93
CA ASP A 83 24.86 -4.02 -17.51
C ASP A 83 25.92 -2.91 -17.32
N ALA A 84 26.91 -2.85 -18.21
CA ALA A 84 27.92 -1.79 -18.23
C ALA A 84 27.30 -0.42 -18.56
N GLU A 85 26.35 -0.35 -19.50
CA GLU A 85 25.65 0.89 -19.85
C GLU A 85 24.74 1.37 -18.71
N ILE A 86 23.99 0.45 -18.08
CA ILE A 86 23.15 0.80 -16.93
C ILE A 86 24.01 1.30 -15.76
N ARG A 87 25.10 0.60 -15.46
CA ARG A 87 26.05 1.00 -14.41
C ARG A 87 26.66 2.38 -14.69
N ALA A 88 27.12 2.62 -15.92
CA ALA A 88 27.70 3.90 -16.30
C ALA A 88 26.70 5.06 -16.14
N ALA A 89 25.43 4.85 -16.54
CA ALA A 89 24.37 5.83 -16.36
C ALA A 89 24.08 6.11 -14.88
N LEU A 90 24.12 5.07 -14.02
CA LEU A 90 23.95 5.23 -12.57
C LEU A 90 25.13 5.98 -11.93
N GLU A 91 26.38 5.66 -12.32
CA GLU A 91 27.58 6.35 -11.85
C GLU A 91 27.59 7.83 -12.27
N GLU A 92 27.20 8.13 -13.51
CA GLU A 92 27.03 9.51 -13.98
C GLU A 92 25.93 10.25 -13.18
N SER A 93 24.81 9.57 -12.92
CA SER A 93 23.72 10.14 -12.12
C SER A 93 24.18 10.50 -10.71
N LEU A 94 25.02 9.66 -10.08
CA LEU A 94 25.55 9.93 -8.75
C LEU A 94 26.54 11.10 -8.73
N GLY A 95 27.30 11.29 -9.81
CA GLY A 95 28.26 12.38 -9.97
C GLY A 95 27.64 13.75 -10.21
N ASN A 96 26.37 13.79 -10.62
CA ASN A 96 25.67 15.03 -10.95
C ASN A 96 24.51 15.27 -9.96
N ARG A 97 24.72 16.26 -9.08
CA ARG A 97 23.75 16.65 -8.05
C ARG A 97 22.35 16.96 -8.60
N ASP A 98 22.25 17.43 -9.84
CA ASP A 98 20.96 17.79 -10.43
C ASP A 98 20.08 16.55 -10.67
N PHE A 99 20.66 15.35 -10.87
CA PHE A 99 19.93 14.09 -10.97
C PHE A 99 19.52 13.52 -9.60
N LEU A 100 20.26 13.84 -8.54
CA LEU A 100 19.99 13.34 -7.19
C LEU A 100 19.11 14.27 -6.35
N LEU A 101 19.10 15.58 -6.61
CA LEU A 101 18.56 16.58 -5.68
C LEU A 101 17.45 17.47 -6.26
N ASP A 102 17.42 17.75 -7.56
CA ASP A 102 16.65 18.91 -8.06
C ASP A 102 15.24 18.61 -8.56
N THR A 103 14.92 17.37 -8.96
CA THR A 103 13.54 17.00 -9.34
C THR A 103 13.17 15.58 -8.91
N ARG A 104 11.93 15.41 -8.46
CA ARG A 104 11.35 14.09 -8.17
C ARG A 104 11.44 13.15 -9.39
N ASP A 105 11.24 13.68 -10.60
CA ASP A 105 11.26 12.93 -11.85
C ASP A 105 12.65 12.31 -12.15
N ALA A 106 13.73 13.07 -11.98
CA ALA A 106 15.09 12.57 -12.19
C ALA A 106 15.45 11.42 -11.24
N ARG A 107 15.09 11.54 -9.96
CA ARG A 107 15.33 10.48 -8.96
C ARG A 107 14.63 9.18 -9.34
N ASN A 108 13.40 9.25 -9.84
CA ASN A 108 12.65 8.07 -10.26
C ASN A 108 13.27 7.35 -11.47
N LEU A 109 13.90 8.08 -12.39
CA LEU A 109 14.68 7.45 -13.48
C LEU A 109 15.88 6.67 -12.92
N VAL A 110 16.62 7.26 -11.97
CA VAL A 110 17.75 6.60 -11.30
C VAL A 110 17.27 5.34 -10.56
N TYR A 111 16.13 5.41 -9.89
CA TYR A 111 15.54 4.26 -9.22
C TYR A 111 15.11 3.17 -10.20
N GLY A 112 14.56 3.54 -11.36
CA GLY A 112 14.21 2.60 -12.44
C GLY A 112 15.43 1.89 -13.02
N LEU A 113 16.53 2.62 -13.24
CA LEU A 113 17.81 2.05 -13.69
C LEU A 113 18.39 1.08 -12.65
N LEU A 114 18.38 1.47 -11.37
CA LEU A 114 18.83 0.61 -10.27
C LEU A 114 17.97 -0.65 -10.19
N ALA A 115 16.65 -0.50 -10.27
CA ALA A 115 15.72 -1.61 -10.21
C ALA A 115 15.96 -2.62 -11.35
N GLU A 116 16.13 -2.12 -12.58
CA GLU A 116 16.45 -2.95 -13.73
C GLU A 116 17.76 -3.71 -13.54
N TRP A 117 18.81 -3.05 -13.02
CA TRP A 117 20.08 -3.72 -12.79
C TRP A 117 19.98 -4.79 -11.70
N VAL A 118 19.30 -4.50 -10.59
CA VAL A 118 19.04 -5.48 -9.52
C VAL A 118 18.30 -6.71 -10.05
N HIS A 119 17.36 -6.54 -10.99
CA HIS A 119 16.66 -7.67 -11.60
C HIS A 119 17.57 -8.57 -12.45
N ARG A 120 18.58 -7.99 -13.11
CA ARG A 120 19.52 -8.74 -13.99
C ARG A 120 20.65 -9.40 -13.24
N ASP A 121 21.29 -8.63 -12.37
CA ASP A 121 22.48 -9.03 -11.62
C ASP A 121 22.43 -8.40 -10.22
N TRP A 122 21.57 -8.97 -9.37
CA TRP A 122 21.40 -8.54 -7.98
C TRP A 122 22.73 -8.56 -7.20
N ALA A 123 23.66 -9.46 -7.53
CA ALA A 123 24.93 -9.61 -6.83
C ALA A 123 25.88 -8.46 -7.14
N ALA A 124 26.04 -8.10 -8.42
CA ALA A 124 26.82 -6.94 -8.81
C ALA A 124 26.16 -5.62 -8.34
N ALA A 125 24.84 -5.51 -8.52
CA ALA A 125 24.09 -4.31 -8.12
C ALA A 125 24.15 -4.07 -6.61
N SER A 126 24.03 -5.12 -5.78
CA SER A 126 24.14 -4.98 -4.32
C SER A 126 25.54 -4.59 -3.87
N THR A 127 26.59 -5.13 -4.50
CA THR A 127 27.97 -4.72 -4.26
C THR A 127 28.17 -3.24 -4.61
N TRP A 128 27.68 -2.81 -5.77
CA TRP A 128 27.73 -1.41 -6.20
C TRP A 128 26.95 -0.50 -5.26
N PHE A 129 25.75 -0.91 -4.83
CA PHE A 129 24.90 -0.11 -3.96
C PHE A 129 25.57 0.24 -2.61
N LEU A 130 26.41 -0.66 -2.10
CA LEU A 130 27.20 -0.43 -0.89
C LEU A 130 28.34 0.59 -1.09
N THR A 131 28.75 0.87 -2.33
CA THR A 131 29.76 1.90 -2.64
C THR A 131 29.21 3.32 -2.61
N ILE A 132 27.89 3.49 -2.64
CA ILE A 132 27.24 4.80 -2.56
C ILE A 132 27.46 5.40 -1.17
N PRO A 133 28.01 6.62 -1.06
CA PRO A 133 28.12 7.31 0.23
C PRO A 133 26.76 7.44 0.91
N GLU A 134 26.71 7.24 2.23
CA GLU A 134 25.48 7.25 3.03
C GLU A 134 24.61 8.50 2.78
N GLY A 135 25.23 9.70 2.75
CA GLY A 135 24.51 10.95 2.49
C GLY A 135 23.93 11.11 1.09
N LEU A 136 24.23 10.21 0.14
CA LEU A 136 23.64 10.17 -1.20
C LEU A 136 22.59 9.06 -1.35
N ARG A 137 22.51 8.13 -0.39
CA ARG A 137 21.56 7.02 -0.41
C ARG A 137 20.24 7.46 0.21
N SER A 138 19.32 7.98 -0.60
CA SER A 138 17.99 8.39 -0.12
C SER A 138 17.14 7.18 0.32
N ASP A 139 16.18 7.41 1.23
CA ASP A 139 15.26 6.36 1.69
C ASP A 139 14.45 5.74 0.55
N GLU A 140 14.06 6.56 -0.42
CA GLU A 140 13.38 6.14 -1.65
C GLU A 140 14.26 5.23 -2.52
N MET A 141 15.58 5.48 -2.59
CA MET A 141 16.52 4.63 -3.32
C MET A 141 16.67 3.27 -2.64
N VAL A 142 16.81 3.25 -1.31
CA VAL A 142 16.86 2.00 -0.51
C VAL A 142 15.57 1.21 -0.68
N LEU A 143 14.43 1.89 -0.63
CA LEU A 143 13.12 1.26 -0.82
C LEU A 143 13.00 0.64 -2.22
N SER A 144 13.37 1.40 -3.26
CA SER A 144 13.36 0.94 -4.65
C SER A 144 14.28 -0.26 -4.89
N PHE A 145 15.47 -0.24 -4.27
CA PHE A 145 16.42 -1.34 -4.28
C PHE A 145 15.81 -2.62 -3.67
N GLY A 146 15.18 -2.50 -2.49
CA GLY A 146 14.49 -3.64 -1.86
C GLY A 146 13.32 -4.17 -2.70
N TYR A 147 12.54 -3.28 -3.31
CA TYR A 147 11.43 -3.65 -4.19
C TYR A 147 11.90 -4.41 -5.44
N ALA A 148 13.00 -3.98 -6.05
CA ALA A 148 13.56 -4.63 -7.22
C ALA A 148 14.22 -5.98 -6.92
N TRP A 149 14.51 -6.29 -5.65
CA TRP A 149 15.18 -7.53 -5.28
C TRP A 149 14.42 -8.76 -5.83
N PRO A 150 15.04 -9.68 -6.58
CA PRO A 150 14.34 -10.80 -7.20
C PRO A 150 13.75 -11.77 -6.16
N ALA A 151 12.51 -12.22 -6.35
CA ALA A 151 11.88 -13.20 -5.47
C ALA A 151 12.63 -14.54 -5.42
N ALA A 152 13.21 -14.97 -6.55
CA ALA A 152 14.04 -16.17 -6.64
C ALA A 152 15.32 -16.11 -5.78
N HIS A 153 15.73 -14.90 -5.36
CA HIS A 153 16.90 -14.65 -4.52
C HIS A 153 16.52 -14.03 -3.17
N ALA A 154 15.31 -14.31 -2.67
CA ALA A 154 14.82 -13.72 -1.43
C ALA A 154 15.75 -14.01 -0.24
N ALA A 155 16.27 -15.24 -0.12
CA ALA A 155 17.14 -15.65 0.97
C ALA A 155 18.46 -14.86 0.98
N GLU A 156 19.08 -14.66 -0.19
CA GLU A 156 20.28 -13.83 -0.35
C GLU A 156 20.00 -12.37 -0.02
N GLY A 157 18.80 -11.87 -0.34
CA GLY A 157 18.34 -10.54 0.08
C GLY A 157 18.25 -10.40 1.59
N LEU A 158 17.73 -11.42 2.29
CA LEU A 158 17.69 -11.41 3.75
C LEU A 158 19.10 -11.44 4.35
N VAL A 159 20.02 -12.22 3.78
CA VAL A 159 21.42 -12.20 4.17
C VAL A 159 22.03 -10.81 3.98
N PHE A 160 21.73 -10.14 2.86
CA PHE A 160 22.18 -8.76 2.60
C PHE A 160 21.65 -7.78 3.65
N VAL A 161 20.35 -7.84 3.97
CA VAL A 161 19.72 -6.97 4.99
C VAL A 161 20.38 -7.18 6.35
N LYS A 162 20.56 -8.43 6.78
CA LYS A 162 21.18 -8.78 8.07
C LYS A 162 22.64 -8.34 8.16
N ALA A 163 23.37 -8.41 7.05
CA ALA A 163 24.77 -8.00 6.98
C ALA A 163 24.95 -6.48 6.93
N ASN A 164 23.91 -5.73 6.53
CA ASN A 164 24.00 -4.28 6.31
C ASN A 164 22.82 -3.52 6.95
N PRO A 165 22.56 -3.67 8.27
CA PRO A 165 21.42 -3.02 8.92
C PRO A 165 21.43 -1.49 8.76
N GLN A 166 22.62 -0.87 8.74
CA GLN A 166 22.81 0.57 8.54
C GLN A 166 22.25 1.10 7.21
N VAL A 167 22.10 0.24 6.20
CA VAL A 167 21.50 0.61 4.91
C VAL A 167 20.00 0.88 5.06
N PHE A 168 19.37 0.27 6.08
CA PHE A 168 17.92 0.24 6.31
C PHE A 168 17.53 0.90 7.64
N GLU A 169 18.37 1.77 8.20
CA GLU A 169 18.03 2.48 9.45
C GLU A 169 16.95 3.55 9.22
N SER A 170 17.03 4.26 8.09
CA SER A 170 16.08 5.31 7.71
C SER A 170 14.99 4.86 6.75
N SER A 171 15.10 3.65 6.19
CA SER A 171 14.15 3.07 5.23
C SER A 171 13.91 1.60 5.55
N SER A 172 12.73 1.08 5.23
CA SER A 172 12.36 -0.27 5.65
C SER A 172 12.74 -1.34 4.62
N ALA A 173 13.38 -2.43 5.07
CA ALA A 173 13.73 -3.60 4.27
C ALA A 173 12.54 -4.57 4.03
N TRP A 174 11.32 -4.14 4.35
CA TRP A 174 10.14 -4.99 4.39
C TRP A 174 9.85 -5.71 3.07
N SER A 175 10.16 -5.13 1.90
CA SER A 175 9.85 -5.75 0.60
C SER A 175 10.72 -6.98 0.33
N ILE A 176 11.94 -7.02 0.88
CA ILE A 176 12.77 -8.24 0.92
C ILE A 176 12.19 -9.23 1.94
N GLY A 177 11.77 -8.75 3.11
CA GLY A 177 11.11 -9.56 4.13
C GLY A 177 9.85 -10.26 3.59
N LEU A 178 9.00 -9.54 2.86
CA LEU A 178 7.79 -10.05 2.23
C LEU A 178 8.10 -11.20 1.26
N LYS A 179 9.07 -11.02 0.35
CA LYS A 179 9.48 -12.07 -0.59
C LYS A 179 9.99 -13.32 0.13
N ASN A 180 10.67 -13.15 1.27
CA ASN A 180 11.07 -14.27 2.11
C ASN A 180 9.86 -14.96 2.74
N ILE A 181 8.86 -14.20 3.22
CA ILE A 181 7.62 -14.78 3.76
C ILE A 181 6.89 -15.57 2.68
N GLU A 182 6.72 -15.03 1.47
CA GLU A 182 6.08 -15.74 0.35
C GLU A 182 6.84 -17.02 -0.04
N SER A 183 8.17 -16.94 -0.11
CA SER A 183 9.01 -18.11 -0.39
C SER A 183 8.88 -19.19 0.68
N ARG A 184 8.96 -18.82 1.97
CA ARG A 184 8.80 -19.76 3.10
C ARG A 184 7.37 -20.26 3.26
N ALA A 185 6.37 -19.52 2.79
CA ALA A 185 4.98 -19.95 2.85
C ALA A 185 4.74 -21.26 2.09
N VAL A 186 5.50 -21.51 1.02
CA VAL A 186 5.48 -22.79 0.27
C VAL A 186 5.92 -23.97 1.15
N GLU A 187 6.79 -23.74 2.13
CA GLU A 187 7.26 -24.76 3.09
C GLU A 187 6.30 -24.94 4.29
N GLY A 188 5.28 -24.06 4.42
CA GLY A 188 4.24 -24.13 5.45
C GLY A 188 4.45 -23.18 6.64
N ALA A 189 3.46 -23.17 7.54
CA ALA A 189 3.36 -22.22 8.65
C ALA A 189 4.59 -22.22 9.57
N ALA A 190 5.16 -23.39 9.89
CA ALA A 190 6.34 -23.49 10.75
C ALA A 190 7.57 -22.75 10.17
N SER A 191 7.74 -22.79 8.84
CA SER A 191 8.85 -22.09 8.18
C SER A 191 8.66 -20.57 8.22
N VAL A 192 7.43 -20.10 8.00
CA VAL A 192 7.09 -18.67 8.15
C VAL A 192 7.27 -18.20 9.59
N ILE A 193 6.87 -18.99 10.59
CA ILE A 193 7.07 -18.68 12.01
C ILE A 193 8.57 -18.53 12.32
N SER A 194 9.40 -19.48 11.87
CA SER A 194 10.85 -19.42 12.05
C SER A 194 11.43 -18.14 11.45
N LEU A 195 11.02 -17.80 10.22
CA LEU A 195 11.46 -16.59 9.55
C LEU A 195 11.06 -15.31 10.31
N ILE A 196 9.83 -15.21 10.81
CA ILE A 196 9.41 -14.04 11.61
C ILE A 196 10.27 -13.93 12.89
N GLY A 197 10.59 -15.06 13.52
CA GLY A 197 11.55 -15.12 14.62
C GLY A 197 12.93 -14.54 14.24
N GLU A 198 13.49 -14.99 13.11
CA GLU A 198 14.77 -14.49 12.58
C GLU A 198 14.74 -13.00 12.25
N LEU A 199 13.67 -12.51 11.64
CA LEU A 199 13.49 -11.10 11.28
C LEU A 199 13.41 -10.21 12.53
N ARG A 200 12.70 -10.68 13.57
CA ARG A 200 12.64 -10.00 14.86
C ARG A 200 14.01 -9.91 15.52
N GLU A 201 14.77 -11.01 15.54
CA GLU A 201 16.14 -11.03 16.09
C GLU A 201 17.08 -10.08 15.32
N ALA A 202 16.93 -10.01 14.01
CA ALA A 202 17.65 -9.08 13.15
C ALA A 202 17.11 -7.64 13.20
N LYS A 203 16.05 -7.37 13.96
CA LYS A 203 15.35 -6.06 14.05
C LYS A 203 14.89 -5.53 12.70
N VAL A 204 14.50 -6.43 11.78
CA VAL A 204 13.95 -6.07 10.48
C VAL A 204 12.44 -5.81 10.64
N GLY A 205 12.02 -4.56 10.46
CA GLY A 205 10.61 -4.18 10.58
C GLY A 205 9.74 -4.76 9.47
N LEU A 206 8.54 -5.23 9.83
CA LEU A 206 7.54 -5.79 8.91
C LEU A 206 6.28 -4.91 8.75
N GLY A 207 6.39 -3.60 9.01
CA GLY A 207 5.28 -2.67 8.85
C GLY A 207 5.02 -2.34 7.38
N PHE A 208 4.21 -3.14 6.69
CA PHE A 208 3.82 -2.90 5.31
C PHE A 208 2.31 -3.04 5.10
N LYS A 209 1.80 -2.48 3.98
CA LYS A 209 0.36 -2.42 3.68
C LYS A 209 -0.05 -3.37 2.56
N GLU A 210 0.93 -3.94 1.88
CA GLU A 210 0.76 -4.87 0.78
C GLU A 210 0.28 -6.24 1.29
N THR A 211 -0.55 -6.90 0.48
CA THR A 211 -0.96 -8.27 0.77
C THR A 211 0.15 -9.24 0.39
N VAL A 212 0.39 -10.21 1.26
CA VAL A 212 1.34 -11.30 1.03
C VAL A 212 0.63 -12.46 0.37
N LYS A 213 1.25 -13.06 -0.65
CA LYS A 213 0.70 -14.26 -1.29
C LYS A 213 1.08 -15.51 -0.51
N PHE A 214 0.07 -16.25 -0.06
CA PHE A 214 0.23 -17.55 0.56
C PHE A 214 -0.32 -18.65 -0.36
N PRO A 215 0.21 -19.89 -0.31
CA PRO A 215 -0.39 -21.03 -1.01
C PRO A 215 -1.86 -21.23 -0.62
N GLU A 216 -2.62 -21.88 -1.50
CA GLU A 216 -3.97 -22.33 -1.16
C GLU A 216 -3.93 -23.29 0.04
N ASN A 217 -4.91 -23.18 0.94
CA ASN A 217 -5.00 -24.00 2.16
C ASN A 217 -3.81 -23.81 3.12
N PHE A 218 -3.15 -22.65 3.10
CA PHE A 218 -2.09 -22.35 4.06
C PHE A 218 -2.63 -22.34 5.50
N ASP A 219 -1.89 -22.93 6.43
CA ASP A 219 -2.29 -23.06 7.84
C ASP A 219 -2.10 -21.76 8.63
N PHE A 220 -2.95 -20.77 8.34
CA PHE A 220 -2.99 -19.50 9.07
C PHE A 220 -3.38 -19.70 10.54
N ALA A 221 -4.18 -20.72 10.85
CA ALA A 221 -4.61 -21.02 12.21
C ALA A 221 -3.42 -21.33 13.14
N THR A 222 -2.41 -22.05 12.65
CA THR A 222 -1.15 -22.27 13.37
C THR A 222 -0.29 -21.01 13.39
N LEU A 223 -0.14 -20.34 12.23
CA LEU A 223 0.68 -19.13 12.12
C LEU A 223 0.22 -18.03 13.09
N MET A 224 -1.07 -17.69 13.08
CA MET A 224 -1.62 -16.58 13.86
C MET A 224 -1.66 -16.83 15.37
N ARG A 225 -1.48 -18.08 15.81
CA ARG A 225 -1.38 -18.45 17.23
C ARG A 225 0.08 -18.55 17.69
N SER A 226 1.06 -18.38 16.81
CA SER A 226 2.47 -18.43 17.21
C SER A 226 2.86 -17.23 18.09
N PRO A 227 3.76 -17.41 19.07
CA PRO A 227 4.26 -16.31 19.90
C PRO A 227 4.86 -15.16 19.07
N GLU A 228 5.51 -15.48 17.97
CA GLU A 228 6.15 -14.54 17.04
C GLU A 228 5.11 -13.63 16.41
N VAL A 229 4.01 -14.18 15.87
CA VAL A 229 2.95 -13.38 15.25
C VAL A 229 2.15 -12.61 16.29
N VAL A 230 1.89 -13.18 17.46
CA VAL A 230 1.22 -12.46 18.57
C VAL A 230 2.03 -11.23 18.95
N GLU A 231 3.34 -11.36 19.09
CA GLU A 231 4.22 -10.23 19.40
C GLU A 231 4.30 -9.23 18.24
N LEU A 232 4.34 -9.71 17.00
CA LEU A 232 4.32 -8.85 15.81
C LEU A 232 3.06 -7.97 15.76
N ARG A 233 1.89 -8.55 16.05
CA ARG A 233 0.60 -7.82 16.10
C ARG A 233 0.53 -6.82 17.24
N ARG A 234 1.09 -7.13 18.42
CA ARG A 234 1.16 -6.15 19.53
C ARG A 234 1.91 -4.87 19.15
N ASN A 235 2.83 -4.99 18.20
CA ASN A 235 3.62 -3.89 17.66
C ASN A 235 3.03 -3.28 16.37
N TYR A 236 1.80 -3.64 15.99
CA TYR A 236 1.11 -3.18 14.77
C TYR A 236 1.88 -3.48 13.47
N GLN A 237 2.51 -4.66 13.40
CA GLN A 237 3.29 -5.11 12.25
C GLN A 237 2.78 -6.44 11.67
N GLY A 238 1.61 -6.93 12.09
CA GLY A 238 1.13 -8.28 11.76
C GLY A 238 -0.24 -8.31 11.07
N GLU A 239 -0.80 -7.14 10.76
CA GLU A 239 -2.13 -6.96 10.17
C GLU A 239 -2.22 -7.58 8.78
N PHE A 240 -1.14 -7.51 7.99
CA PHE A 240 -1.10 -8.11 6.65
C PHE A 240 -1.30 -9.63 6.67
N LEU A 241 -0.88 -10.34 7.73
CA LEU A 241 -1.09 -11.78 7.87
C LEU A 241 -2.58 -12.11 8.06
N ALA A 242 -3.25 -11.29 8.88
CA ALA A 242 -4.70 -11.41 9.07
C ALA A 242 -5.46 -11.03 7.80
N GLY A 243 -5.01 -9.99 7.07
CA GLY A 243 -5.56 -9.62 5.77
C GLY A 243 -5.40 -10.74 4.73
N ALA A 244 -4.24 -11.39 4.68
CA ALA A 244 -4.02 -12.54 3.80
C ALA A 244 -4.89 -13.74 4.17
N TRP A 245 -5.07 -14.02 5.46
CA TRP A 245 -6.00 -15.05 5.91
C TRP A 245 -7.44 -14.71 5.52
N TYR A 246 -7.86 -13.46 5.73
CA TYR A 246 -9.18 -12.99 5.32
C TYR A 246 -9.43 -13.21 3.82
N ALA A 247 -8.45 -12.91 2.99
CA ALA A 247 -8.54 -13.10 1.54
C ALA A 247 -8.78 -14.57 1.14
N GLN A 248 -8.21 -15.54 1.88
CA GLN A 248 -8.39 -16.97 1.60
C GLN A 248 -9.60 -17.61 2.29
N ASP A 249 -9.84 -17.28 3.55
CA ASP A 249 -10.90 -17.84 4.38
C ASP A 249 -11.38 -16.82 5.43
N ARG A 250 -12.22 -15.88 4.97
CA ARG A 250 -12.78 -14.81 5.81
C ARG A 250 -13.59 -15.33 7.01
N GLU A 251 -14.21 -16.51 6.92
CA GLU A 251 -15.01 -17.06 8.02
C GLU A 251 -14.13 -17.62 9.13
N ALA A 252 -13.09 -18.38 8.78
CA ALA A 252 -12.11 -18.84 9.77
C ALA A 252 -11.34 -17.67 10.39
N CYS A 253 -10.95 -16.67 9.58
CA CYS A 253 -10.32 -15.44 10.07
C CYS A 253 -11.22 -14.71 11.07
N PHE A 254 -12.52 -14.55 10.77
CA PHE A 254 -13.48 -13.94 11.69
C PHE A 254 -13.62 -14.71 13.01
N GLY A 255 -13.67 -16.04 12.94
CA GLY A 255 -13.68 -16.90 14.13
C GLY A 255 -12.48 -16.64 15.02
N TRP A 256 -11.28 -16.60 14.44
CA TRP A 256 -10.05 -16.27 15.17
C TRP A 256 -10.06 -14.85 15.74
N VAL A 257 -10.49 -13.84 14.97
CA VAL A 257 -10.58 -12.45 15.43
C VAL A 257 -11.46 -12.34 16.69
N LYS A 258 -12.58 -13.08 16.71
CA LYS A 258 -13.48 -13.14 17.86
C LYS A 258 -12.81 -13.85 19.05
N GLU A 259 -12.23 -15.03 18.82
CA GLU A 259 -11.52 -15.79 19.86
C GLU A 259 -10.37 -15.01 20.50
N SER A 260 -9.62 -14.24 19.70
CA SER A 260 -8.45 -13.48 20.15
C SER A 260 -8.80 -12.11 20.73
N GLY A 261 -10.07 -11.70 20.72
CA GLY A 261 -10.48 -10.35 21.13
C GLY A 261 -9.99 -9.23 20.20
N ALA A 262 -9.67 -9.55 18.95
CA ALA A 262 -9.13 -8.60 17.97
C ALA A 262 -10.21 -7.92 17.11
N LEU A 263 -11.47 -7.95 17.55
CA LEU A 263 -12.61 -7.38 16.79
C LEU A 263 -12.40 -5.91 16.41
N ARG A 264 -11.63 -5.16 17.20
CA ARG A 264 -11.26 -3.79 16.89
C ARG A 264 -10.52 -3.68 15.56
N ASP A 265 -9.67 -4.63 15.22
CA ASP A 265 -8.81 -4.56 14.03
C ASP A 265 -9.52 -5.08 12.76
N LEU A 266 -10.74 -5.61 12.90
CA LEU A 266 -11.44 -6.31 11.81
C LEU A 266 -11.73 -5.41 10.60
N SER A 267 -12.03 -4.12 10.80
CA SER A 267 -12.23 -3.18 9.69
C SER A 267 -10.96 -3.01 8.85
N ASP A 268 -9.80 -2.95 9.50
CA ASP A 268 -8.51 -2.81 8.84
C ASP A 268 -8.12 -4.12 8.14
N ILE A 269 -8.40 -5.27 8.77
CA ILE A 269 -8.22 -6.59 8.16
C ILE A 269 -9.03 -6.72 6.87
N VAL A 270 -10.30 -6.30 6.88
CA VAL A 270 -11.16 -6.30 5.69
C VAL A 270 -10.62 -5.35 4.63
N ALA A 271 -10.18 -4.14 5.01
CA ALA A 271 -9.63 -3.16 4.08
C ALA A 271 -8.34 -3.64 3.41
N LEU A 272 -7.52 -4.41 4.13
CA LEU A 272 -6.28 -4.99 3.60
C LEU A 272 -6.52 -6.25 2.76
N GLY A 273 -7.44 -7.12 3.17
CA GLY A 273 -7.60 -8.45 2.58
C GLY A 273 -8.65 -8.56 1.47
N ALA A 274 -9.58 -7.60 1.35
CA ALA A 274 -10.66 -7.70 0.37
C ALA A 274 -10.19 -7.39 -1.05
N GLU A 275 -10.32 -8.35 -1.98
CA GLU A 275 -10.14 -8.10 -3.41
C GLU A 275 -11.14 -7.05 -3.92
N ASN A 276 -12.36 -7.08 -3.38
CA ASN A 276 -13.38 -6.08 -3.60
C ASN A 276 -13.75 -5.41 -2.26
N PRO A 277 -13.28 -4.17 -2.00
CA PRO A 277 -13.56 -3.46 -0.76
C PRO A 277 -15.05 -3.31 -0.45
N GLU A 278 -15.92 -3.20 -1.46
CA GLU A 278 -17.36 -3.08 -1.22
C GLU A 278 -17.99 -4.39 -0.73
N ASP A 279 -17.59 -5.52 -1.32
CA ASP A 279 -18.04 -6.84 -0.85
C ASP A 279 -17.56 -7.10 0.57
N GLY A 280 -16.29 -6.77 0.85
CA GLY A 280 -15.72 -6.92 2.18
C GLY A 280 -16.47 -6.12 3.24
N LEU A 281 -16.84 -4.86 2.93
CA LEU A 281 -17.61 -4.02 3.83
C LEU A 281 -19.05 -4.48 4.02
N ARG A 282 -19.73 -4.97 2.97
CA ARG A 282 -21.06 -5.60 3.12
C ARG A 282 -20.97 -6.85 3.99
N TRP A 283 -19.97 -7.69 3.75
CA TRP A 283 -19.73 -8.86 4.60
C TRP A 283 -19.51 -8.46 6.06
N LEU A 284 -18.72 -7.40 6.33
CA LEU A 284 -18.50 -6.87 7.68
C LEU A 284 -19.80 -6.43 8.35
N GLY A 285 -20.70 -5.80 7.58
CA GLY A 285 -22.06 -5.51 8.02
C GLY A 285 -22.84 -6.74 8.49
N SER A 286 -22.83 -7.81 7.70
CA SER A 286 -23.50 -9.07 8.08
C SER A 286 -22.90 -9.69 9.36
N LYS A 287 -21.60 -9.50 9.59
CA LYS A 287 -20.96 -9.94 10.84
C LYS A 287 -21.35 -9.07 12.02
N TYR A 288 -21.39 -7.75 11.85
CA TYR A 288 -21.86 -6.82 12.86
C TYR A 288 -23.25 -7.21 13.38
N GLU A 289 -24.16 -7.60 12.49
CA GLU A 289 -25.50 -8.08 12.84
C GLU A 289 -25.47 -9.33 13.75
N ALA A 290 -24.57 -10.28 13.47
CA ALA A 290 -24.44 -11.51 14.24
C ALA A 290 -23.69 -11.35 15.57
N LEU A 291 -22.99 -10.24 15.80
CA LEU A 291 -22.30 -9.94 17.05
C LEU A 291 -23.27 -9.53 18.16
N ASP A 292 -22.90 -9.78 19.41
CA ASP A 292 -23.60 -9.21 20.56
C ASP A 292 -23.27 -7.72 20.76
N ALA A 293 -23.97 -7.05 21.67
CA ALA A 293 -23.82 -5.61 21.88
C ALA A 293 -22.40 -5.20 22.33
N ALA A 294 -21.70 -6.04 23.11
CA ALA A 294 -20.36 -5.74 23.59
C ALA A 294 -19.32 -5.87 22.45
N ASP A 295 -19.45 -6.93 21.65
CA ASP A 295 -18.63 -7.17 20.48
C ASP A 295 -18.85 -6.12 19.38
N ARG A 296 -20.11 -5.74 19.10
CA ARG A 296 -20.45 -4.63 18.19
C ARG A 296 -19.79 -3.33 18.59
N LYS A 297 -19.87 -2.99 19.89
CA LYS A 297 -19.19 -1.80 20.43
C LYS A 297 -17.69 -1.88 20.16
N THR A 298 -17.07 -3.03 20.43
CA THR A 298 -15.62 -3.24 20.22
C THR A 298 -15.22 -3.08 18.76
N LEU A 299 -15.99 -3.62 17.82
CA LEU A 299 -15.78 -3.43 16.38
C LEU A 299 -15.86 -1.95 15.98
N MET A 300 -16.85 -1.21 16.50
CA MET A 300 -16.98 0.24 16.26
C MET A 300 -15.83 1.05 16.85
N LEU A 301 -15.08 0.52 17.84
CA LEU A 301 -13.91 1.19 18.39
C LEU A 301 -12.73 1.28 17.40
N GLY A 302 -12.67 0.38 16.41
CA GLY A 302 -11.61 0.38 15.41
C GLY A 302 -12.04 0.83 14.02
N THR A 303 -13.34 0.91 13.76
CA THR A 303 -13.87 1.50 12.53
C THR A 303 -13.51 2.99 12.45
N PRO A 304 -12.88 3.46 11.35
CA PRO A 304 -12.55 4.87 11.18
C PRO A 304 -13.79 5.77 11.23
N PRO A 305 -13.80 6.84 12.05
CA PRO A 305 -14.94 7.76 12.13
C PRO A 305 -15.08 8.60 10.85
N GLY A 306 -16.27 9.13 10.61
CA GLY A 306 -16.53 10.13 9.56
C GLY A 306 -16.63 9.59 8.13
N ASN A 307 -16.34 8.31 7.89
CA ASN A 307 -16.42 7.73 6.56
C ASN A 307 -17.82 7.17 6.25
N ALA A 308 -18.71 8.04 5.74
CA ALA A 308 -20.09 7.68 5.40
C ALA A 308 -20.19 6.61 4.32
N ASP A 309 -19.26 6.58 3.36
CA ASP A 309 -19.21 5.57 2.30
C ASP A 309 -18.96 4.17 2.88
N ILE A 310 -17.98 4.04 3.79
CA ILE A 310 -17.71 2.78 4.49
C ILE A 310 -18.94 2.33 5.29
N MET A 311 -19.60 3.23 6.02
CA MET A 311 -20.81 2.87 6.79
C MET A 311 -21.99 2.52 5.92
N GLY A 312 -22.20 3.23 4.81
CA GLY A 312 -23.23 2.91 3.84
C GLY A 312 -23.08 1.48 3.32
N LYS A 313 -21.86 1.07 2.99
CA LYS A 313 -21.54 -0.28 2.53
C LYS A 313 -21.72 -1.34 3.62
N MET A 314 -21.32 -1.05 4.86
CA MET A 314 -21.59 -1.94 6.00
C MET A 314 -23.09 -2.08 6.26
N ILE A 315 -23.85 -0.98 6.31
CA ILE A 315 -25.30 -0.99 6.50
C ILE A 315 -26.00 -1.80 5.41
N ALA A 316 -25.54 -1.73 4.16
CA ALA A 316 -26.10 -2.51 3.06
C ALA A 316 -25.94 -4.04 3.23
N GLY A 317 -25.06 -4.48 4.13
CA GLY A 317 -24.86 -5.89 4.47
C GLY A 317 -25.70 -6.40 5.66
N ILE A 318 -26.44 -5.52 6.34
CA ILE A 318 -27.25 -5.87 7.53
C ILE A 318 -28.69 -6.17 7.09
N GLY A 319 -29.22 -7.33 7.51
CA GLY A 319 -30.58 -7.77 7.19
C GLY A 319 -31.65 -7.15 8.10
N ASP A 320 -31.40 -7.06 9.40
CA ASP A 320 -32.33 -6.53 10.40
C ASP A 320 -32.33 -4.98 10.44
N PRO A 321 -33.47 -4.33 10.09
CA PRO A 321 -33.58 -2.88 10.14
C PRO A 321 -33.29 -2.27 11.52
N ARG A 322 -33.52 -3.01 12.61
CA ARG A 322 -33.24 -2.53 13.98
C ARG A 322 -31.75 -2.37 14.22
N VAL A 323 -30.96 -3.35 13.75
CA VAL A 323 -29.50 -3.31 13.84
C VAL A 323 -28.93 -2.20 12.95
N VAL A 324 -29.55 -1.95 11.78
CA VAL A 324 -29.19 -0.81 10.93
C VAL A 324 -29.39 0.52 11.68
N GLU A 325 -30.53 0.70 12.35
CA GLU A 325 -30.82 1.91 13.13
C GLU A 325 -29.86 2.07 14.31
N GLU A 326 -29.54 0.99 15.02
CA GLU A 326 -28.53 0.97 16.10
C GLU A 326 -27.14 1.38 15.60
N LEU A 327 -26.69 0.84 14.46
CA LEU A 327 -25.40 1.18 13.87
C LEU A 327 -25.36 2.67 13.47
N ARG A 328 -26.42 3.17 12.82
CA ARG A 328 -26.53 4.60 12.48
C ARG A 328 -26.51 5.47 13.73
N ALA A 329 -27.25 5.10 14.77
CA ALA A 329 -27.30 5.86 16.01
C ALA A 329 -25.93 5.91 16.70
N SER A 330 -25.16 4.83 16.63
CA SER A 330 -23.79 4.77 17.17
C SER A 330 -22.83 5.76 16.50
N CYS A 331 -23.09 6.14 15.24
CA CYS A 331 -22.31 7.17 14.53
C CYS A 331 -22.52 8.58 15.08
N ALA A 332 -23.52 8.85 15.94
CA ALA A 332 -23.67 10.16 16.58
C ALA A 332 -22.43 10.59 17.39
N GLU A 333 -21.67 9.61 17.90
CA GLU A 333 -20.37 9.84 18.57
C GLU A 333 -19.41 10.68 17.72
N TRP A 334 -19.43 10.51 16.40
CA TRP A 334 -18.48 11.13 15.48
C TRP A 334 -18.61 12.65 15.41
N LEU A 335 -19.76 13.22 15.78
CA LEU A 335 -19.92 14.67 15.93
C LEU A 335 -19.00 15.23 17.03
N PHE A 336 -18.79 14.49 18.13
CA PHE A 336 -17.80 14.88 19.15
C PHE A 336 -16.36 14.82 18.63
N MET A 337 -16.11 14.07 17.55
CA MET A 337 -14.80 13.99 16.90
C MET A 337 -14.61 15.05 15.81
N GLY A 338 -15.61 15.92 15.57
CA GLY A 338 -15.61 16.95 14.53
C GLY A 338 -15.98 16.43 13.14
N GLU A 339 -16.39 15.18 13.00
CA GLU A 339 -16.70 14.53 11.70
C GLU A 339 -18.14 14.83 11.24
N VAL A 340 -18.48 16.10 11.05
CA VAL A 340 -19.88 16.53 10.89
C VAL A 340 -20.53 16.02 9.61
N VAL A 341 -19.90 16.21 8.45
CA VAL A 341 -20.51 15.88 7.15
C VAL A 341 -20.86 14.40 7.05
N GLY A 342 -19.89 13.52 7.32
CA GLY A 342 -20.10 12.07 7.26
C GLY A 342 -21.12 11.57 8.28
N THR A 343 -21.13 12.13 9.49
CA THR A 343 -22.12 11.75 10.51
C THR A 343 -23.54 12.09 10.09
N LEU A 344 -23.75 13.29 9.55
CA LEU A 344 -25.08 13.74 9.12
C LEU A 344 -25.59 12.96 7.90
N GLU A 345 -24.69 12.51 7.02
CA GLU A 345 -25.03 11.62 5.91
C GLU A 345 -25.54 10.26 6.42
N VAL A 346 -24.81 9.63 7.35
CA VAL A 346 -25.21 8.34 7.94
C VAL A 346 -26.52 8.45 8.71
N LEU A 347 -26.66 9.47 9.57
CA LEU A 347 -27.88 9.72 10.34
C LEU A 347 -29.07 10.09 9.45
N GLY A 348 -28.83 10.73 8.30
CA GLY A 348 -29.85 11.00 7.30
C GLY A 348 -30.58 9.75 6.81
N GLY A 349 -29.94 8.58 6.87
CA GLY A 349 -30.54 7.29 6.54
C GLY A 349 -31.58 6.77 7.54
N ILE A 350 -31.66 7.31 8.76
CA ILE A 350 -32.76 7.04 9.70
C ILE A 350 -34.03 7.64 9.11
N ARG A 351 -35.16 6.91 9.08
CA ARG A 351 -36.33 7.30 8.29
C ARG A 351 -37.03 8.57 8.79
N ASP A 352 -37.16 8.69 10.11
CA ASP A 352 -37.95 9.73 10.75
C ASP A 352 -37.05 10.85 11.31
N SER A 353 -37.46 12.11 11.08
CA SER A 353 -36.68 13.26 11.54
C SER A 353 -36.67 13.39 13.07
N ALA A 354 -37.75 13.05 13.76
CA ALA A 354 -37.77 13.10 15.22
C ALA A 354 -36.84 12.04 15.82
N THR A 355 -36.80 10.83 15.25
CA THR A 355 -35.83 9.79 15.65
C THR A 355 -34.38 10.24 15.44
N ARG A 356 -34.06 10.93 14.33
CA ARG A 356 -32.71 11.50 14.12
C ARG A 356 -32.31 12.48 15.23
N LEU A 357 -33.22 13.38 15.60
CA LEU A 357 -32.99 14.36 16.65
C LEU A 357 -32.86 13.69 18.03
N GLN A 358 -33.74 12.73 18.33
CA GLN A 358 -33.70 11.95 19.57
C GLN A 358 -32.36 11.24 19.75
N VAL A 359 -31.82 10.59 18.70
CA VAL A 359 -30.48 9.98 18.74
C VAL A 359 -29.41 11.00 19.14
N LEU A 360 -29.46 12.20 18.57
CA LEU A 360 -28.50 13.27 18.89
C LEU A 360 -28.65 13.79 20.33
N GLU A 361 -29.88 13.86 20.84
CA GLU A 361 -30.21 14.31 22.19
C GLU A 361 -29.79 13.29 23.25
N GLU A 362 -30.04 12.00 23.00
CA GLU A 362 -29.78 10.90 23.93
C GLU A 362 -28.31 10.50 23.99
N PHE A 363 -27.52 10.75 22.94
CA PHE A 363 -26.11 10.37 22.95
C PHE A 363 -25.33 11.18 23.99
N GLU A 364 -24.85 10.53 25.05
CA GLU A 364 -24.09 11.19 26.11
C GLU A 364 -22.65 11.46 25.66
N GLY A 365 -22.20 12.72 25.71
CA GLY A 365 -20.82 13.07 25.36
C GLY A 365 -19.77 12.32 26.18
N GLU A 366 -20.09 11.91 27.42
CA GLU A 366 -19.19 11.12 28.24
C GLU A 366 -18.76 9.79 27.60
N LYS A 367 -19.61 9.23 26.74
CA LYS A 367 -19.36 8.00 25.99
C LYS A 367 -18.46 8.20 24.78
N ALA A 368 -18.21 9.44 24.36
CA ALA A 368 -17.35 9.75 23.23
C ALA A 368 -15.86 9.48 23.54
N ARG A 369 -15.20 8.78 22.63
CA ARG A 369 -13.78 8.42 22.71
C ARG A 369 -12.83 9.61 22.63
N ARG A 370 -13.19 10.60 21.82
CA ARG A 370 -12.34 11.75 21.48
C ARG A 370 -13.20 12.99 21.32
N PHE A 371 -12.60 14.13 21.62
CA PHE A 371 -13.22 15.44 21.49
C PHE A 371 -12.40 16.28 20.53
N SER A 372 -13.05 16.78 19.49
CA SER A 372 -12.55 17.81 18.61
C SER A 372 -13.63 18.86 18.44
N ALA A 373 -13.25 20.13 18.48
CA ALA A 373 -14.20 21.20 18.26
C ALA A 373 -14.62 21.22 16.79
N MET A 374 -15.92 21.30 16.54
CA MET A 374 -16.44 21.57 15.19
C MET A 374 -15.89 22.91 14.68
N SER A 375 -15.49 22.94 13.40
CA SER A 375 -15.11 24.21 12.76
C SER A 375 -16.32 25.13 12.62
N PRO A 376 -16.14 26.46 12.47
CA PRO A 376 -17.27 27.36 12.23
C PRO A 376 -18.14 26.95 11.02
N GLY A 377 -17.52 26.46 9.94
CA GLY A 377 -18.24 25.96 8.78
C GLY A 377 -19.04 24.68 9.08
N ASP A 378 -18.47 23.75 9.85
CA ASP A 378 -19.18 22.54 10.27
C ASP A 378 -20.39 22.85 11.15
N VAL A 379 -20.29 23.88 12.00
CA VAL A 379 -21.40 24.34 12.83
C VAL A 379 -22.54 24.89 11.99
N GLU A 380 -22.24 25.67 10.95
CA GLU A 380 -23.25 26.16 10.00
C GLU A 380 -23.93 25.00 9.26
N ILE A 381 -23.15 24.01 8.82
CA ILE A 381 -23.66 22.78 8.19
C ILE A 381 -24.58 22.03 9.17
N PHE A 382 -24.16 21.87 10.41
CA PHE A 382 -24.92 21.15 11.43
C PHE A 382 -26.24 21.86 11.74
N ARG A 383 -26.23 23.16 12.01
CA ARG A 383 -27.45 23.97 12.20
C ARG A 383 -28.41 23.86 11.02
N LYS A 384 -27.90 23.98 9.80
CA LYS A 384 -28.71 23.86 8.59
C LYS A 384 -29.39 22.49 8.54
N ARG A 385 -28.66 21.42 8.81
CA ARG A 385 -29.21 20.06 8.78
C ARG A 385 -30.23 19.80 9.89
N LEU A 386 -29.99 20.29 11.11
CA LEU A 386 -30.95 20.21 12.21
C LEU A 386 -32.28 20.89 11.85
N LYS A 387 -32.22 22.06 11.21
CA LYS A 387 -33.41 22.76 10.70
C LYS A 387 -34.13 21.95 9.61
N GLU A 388 -33.41 21.32 8.69
CA GLU A 388 -33.99 20.41 7.68
C GLU A 388 -34.68 19.20 8.32
N TRP A 389 -34.23 18.78 9.51
CA TRP A 389 -34.86 17.75 10.33
C TRP A 389 -35.94 18.30 11.29
N ASN A 390 -36.40 19.53 11.08
CA ASN A 390 -37.43 20.20 11.87
C ASN A 390 -37.08 20.43 13.35
N ALA A 391 -35.80 20.53 13.70
CA ALA A 391 -35.41 21.00 15.05
C ALA A 391 -35.89 22.44 15.26
N THR A 392 -36.39 22.75 16.46
CA THR A 392 -36.67 24.15 16.82
C THR A 392 -35.35 24.93 16.93
N PRO A 393 -35.36 26.27 16.80
CA PRO A 393 -34.16 27.07 16.98
C PRO A 393 -33.45 26.78 18.31
N GLU A 394 -34.20 26.63 19.40
CA GLU A 394 -33.66 26.34 20.74
C GLU A 394 -33.04 24.95 20.81
N GLN A 395 -33.71 23.94 20.23
CA GLN A 395 -33.21 22.57 20.15
C GLN A 395 -31.94 22.49 19.31
N ALA A 396 -31.89 23.22 18.18
CA ALA A 396 -30.72 23.26 17.32
C ALA A 396 -29.51 23.87 18.03
N GLU A 397 -29.68 24.98 18.74
CA GLU A 397 -28.58 25.60 19.50
C GLU A 397 -28.13 24.72 20.68
N ALA A 398 -29.06 24.06 21.39
CA ALA A 398 -28.71 23.13 22.47
C ALA A 398 -27.87 21.94 21.96
N LEU A 399 -28.22 21.38 20.80
CA LEU A 399 -27.44 20.32 20.17
C LEU A 399 -26.07 20.84 19.69
N VAL A 400 -26.01 22.01 19.05
CA VAL A 400 -24.73 22.62 18.65
C VAL A 400 -23.84 22.82 19.86
N GLU A 401 -24.34 23.42 20.94
CA GLU A 401 -23.58 23.64 22.17
C GLU A 401 -23.07 22.31 22.74
N LYS A 402 -23.94 21.30 22.85
CA LYS A 402 -23.59 19.96 23.34
C LYS A 402 -22.40 19.36 22.59
N TYR A 403 -22.41 19.39 21.26
CA TYR A 403 -21.35 18.80 20.44
C TYR A 403 -20.13 19.73 20.24
N GLN A 404 -20.23 21.02 20.62
CA GLN A 404 -19.09 21.95 20.66
C GLN A 404 -18.30 21.88 21.96
N GLN A 405 -18.88 21.36 23.04
CA GLN A 405 -18.23 21.28 24.35
C GLN A 405 -16.91 20.51 24.26
N ARG A 406 -15.84 21.15 24.73
CA ARG A 406 -14.56 20.49 24.98
C ARG A 406 -14.61 19.95 26.41
N LYS A 407 -14.25 18.67 26.59
CA LYS A 407 -13.99 18.12 27.92
C LYS A 407 -12.80 18.82 28.59
#